data_AF-A0A383CTF2-F1
#
_entry.id   AF-A0A383CTF2-F1
#
_cell.length_a   1.000
_cell.length_b   1.000
_cell.length_c   1.000
_cell.angle_alpha   90.00
_cell.angle_beta   90.00
_cell.angle_gamma   90.00
#
_symmetry.space_group_name_H-M   'P 1'
#
loop_
_entity.id
_entity.type
_entity.pdbx_description
1 polymer ?
#
loop_
_entity_poly.entity_id
_entity_poly.type
_entity_poly.pdbx_seq_one_letter_code
_entity_poly.pdbx_strand_id
1 'polypeptide(L)'
;SEPRGILAGYSWPQYAVHRGELHMALYRRFRDLAGDDAIRLGCRATGYEIHKNGTVSLQLDTPDGPDYENGTLLVGADGIHSAIRAAMFPRQPPIHWGGAIMWRGTSMARPIRTKSSFVGLGNHRQRMVIYPISEADPNTGLALINWIAEVTYDDPSTHDNVGWFRRVEIENFIHHFEDWTYDWLDVPALIREAEEVFENPMIDRDPISHWAEGPVALLGDAAHPMYPTGSNGASQAIV
;
A
#
# COMPACT_ATOMS: atom_id res chain seq x y z
N SER A 1 -3.89 -12.30 -15.79
CA SER A 1 -2.45 -12.32 -15.36
C SER A 1 -1.58 -12.61 -16.57
N GLU A 2 -0.39 -12.03 -16.65
CA GLU A 2 0.61 -12.33 -17.69
C GLU A 2 1.52 -13.47 -17.21
N PRO A 3 2.10 -14.33 -18.08
CA PRO A 3 3.06 -15.39 -17.67
C PRO A 3 4.41 -14.82 -17.19
N ARG A 4 4.47 -13.51 -16.89
CA ARG A 4 5.66 -12.83 -16.40
C ARG A 4 6.16 -13.52 -15.14
N GLY A 5 7.44 -13.86 -15.13
CA GLY A 5 8.07 -14.67 -14.09
C GLY A 5 8.15 -16.17 -14.44
N ILE A 6 7.18 -16.72 -15.16
CA ILE A 6 7.20 -18.15 -15.52
C ILE A 6 8.38 -18.47 -16.45
N LEU A 7 8.65 -17.59 -17.43
CA LEU A 7 9.82 -17.74 -18.32
C LEU A 7 11.17 -17.61 -17.58
N ALA A 8 11.17 -17.01 -16.38
CA ALA A 8 12.33 -16.92 -15.51
C ALA A 8 12.43 -18.09 -14.51
N GLY A 9 11.53 -19.08 -14.60
CA GLY A 9 11.51 -20.28 -13.76
C GLY A 9 10.70 -20.16 -12.47
N TYR A 10 9.94 -19.08 -12.26
CA TYR A 10 9.04 -18.97 -11.11
C TYR A 10 7.80 -19.86 -11.30
N SER A 11 7.33 -20.48 -10.22
CA SER A 11 6.16 -21.37 -10.22
C SER A 11 4.85 -20.66 -10.55
N TRP A 12 4.79 -19.33 -10.35
CA TRP A 12 3.57 -18.54 -10.48
C TRP A 12 3.84 -17.26 -11.28
N PRO A 13 2.84 -16.79 -12.05
CA PRO A 13 2.94 -15.52 -12.75
C PRO A 13 2.87 -14.32 -11.79
N GLN A 14 3.30 -13.16 -12.27
CA GLN A 14 3.04 -11.88 -11.60
C GLN A 14 1.57 -11.48 -11.74
N TYR A 15 0.99 -10.99 -10.65
CA TYR A 15 -0.37 -10.45 -10.60
C TYR A 15 -0.34 -8.95 -10.30
N ALA A 16 -1.13 -8.19 -11.04
CA ALA A 16 -1.49 -6.81 -10.73
C ALA A 16 -2.99 -6.77 -10.50
N VAL A 17 -3.42 -6.37 -9.31
CA VAL A 17 -4.82 -6.42 -8.88
C VAL A 17 -5.19 -5.15 -8.13
N HIS A 18 -6.46 -4.81 -8.14
CA HIS A 18 -6.98 -3.72 -7.32
C HIS A 18 -6.83 -4.06 -5.83
N ARG A 19 -6.21 -3.16 -5.04
CA ARG A 19 -5.93 -3.40 -3.62
C ARG A 19 -7.20 -3.69 -2.83
N GLY A 20 -8.26 -2.89 -3.06
CA GLY A 20 -9.54 -3.06 -2.38
C GLY A 20 -10.18 -4.41 -2.67
N GLU A 21 -10.15 -4.86 -3.93
CA GLU A 21 -10.73 -6.14 -4.34
C GLU A 21 -9.97 -7.32 -3.74
N LEU A 22 -8.63 -7.27 -3.76
CA LEU A 22 -7.80 -8.30 -3.14
C LEU A 22 -8.06 -8.37 -1.63
N HIS A 23 -8.10 -7.23 -0.95
CA HIS A 23 -8.35 -7.18 0.49
C HIS A 23 -9.72 -7.74 0.84
N MET A 24 -10.77 -7.38 0.09
CA MET A 24 -12.12 -7.90 0.30
C MET A 24 -12.25 -9.39 -0.06
N ALA A 25 -11.48 -9.89 -1.03
CA ALA A 25 -11.42 -11.31 -1.33
C ALA A 25 -10.77 -12.10 -0.18
N LEU A 26 -9.65 -11.61 0.36
CA LEU A 26 -8.97 -12.20 1.52
C LEU A 26 -9.86 -12.16 2.77
N TYR A 27 -10.50 -11.02 3.04
CA TYR A 27 -11.45 -10.84 4.14
C TYR A 27 -12.59 -11.87 4.07
N ARG A 28 -13.26 -11.97 2.91
CA ARG A 28 -14.34 -12.94 2.71
C ARG A 28 -13.85 -14.36 2.92
N ARG A 29 -12.69 -14.71 2.36
CA ARG A 29 -12.13 -16.06 2.50
C ARG A 29 -11.77 -16.40 3.95
N PHE A 30 -11.19 -15.46 4.70
CA PHE A 30 -10.87 -15.65 6.11
C PHE A 30 -12.15 -15.85 6.93
N ARG A 31 -13.16 -15.01 6.71
CA ARG A 31 -14.47 -15.10 7.36
C ARG A 31 -15.15 -16.45 7.11
N ASP A 32 -15.11 -16.96 5.87
CA ASP A 32 -15.66 -18.28 5.53
C ASP A 32 -14.95 -19.45 6.26
N LEU A 33 -13.68 -19.26 6.63
CA LEU A 33 -12.86 -20.28 7.30
C LEU A 33 -12.92 -20.19 8.83
N ALA A 34 -12.87 -18.98 9.37
CA ALA A 34 -12.73 -18.71 10.80
C ALA A 34 -14.07 -18.36 11.49
N GLY A 35 -15.08 -17.98 10.72
CA GLY A 35 -16.35 -17.47 11.23
C GLY A 35 -16.32 -15.96 11.51
N ASP A 36 -17.51 -15.38 11.68
CA ASP A 36 -17.69 -13.94 11.92
C ASP A 36 -17.12 -13.49 13.28
N ASP A 37 -17.20 -14.35 14.30
CA ASP A 37 -16.72 -14.06 15.67
C ASP A 37 -15.19 -13.89 15.75
N ALA A 38 -14.45 -14.34 14.72
CA ALA A 38 -13.00 -14.14 14.63
C ALA A 38 -12.62 -12.72 14.15
N ILE A 39 -13.58 -11.87 13.80
CA ILE A 39 -13.36 -10.54 13.23
C ILE A 39 -14.06 -9.49 14.10
N ARG A 40 -13.26 -8.61 14.70
CA ARG A 40 -13.76 -7.44 15.43
C ARG A 40 -13.26 -6.16 14.76
N LEU A 41 -14.19 -5.42 14.14
CA LEU A 41 -13.90 -4.14 13.48
C LEU A 41 -14.15 -2.95 14.42
N GLY A 42 -13.74 -1.76 13.99
CA GLY A 42 -13.91 -0.53 14.79
C GLY A 42 -13.03 -0.46 16.03
N CYS A 43 -12.08 -1.37 16.18
CA CYS A 43 -11.16 -1.44 17.31
C CYS A 43 -9.76 -1.02 16.86
N ARG A 44 -9.17 -0.03 17.54
CA ARG A 44 -7.83 0.47 17.25
C ARG A 44 -6.85 -0.05 18.30
N ALA A 45 -5.85 -0.80 17.86
CA ALA A 45 -4.74 -1.20 18.73
C ALA A 45 -3.92 0.02 19.18
N THR A 46 -3.61 0.09 20.48
CA THR A 46 -2.85 1.20 21.07
C THR A 46 -1.56 0.75 21.77
N GLY A 47 -1.44 -0.54 22.07
CA GLY A 47 -0.27 -1.11 22.74
C GLY A 47 -0.50 -2.55 23.17
N TYR A 48 0.43 -3.11 23.93
CA TYR A 48 0.29 -4.45 24.51
C TYR A 48 1.03 -4.57 25.85
N GLU A 49 0.71 -5.60 26.61
CA GLU A 49 1.43 -6.00 27.82
C GLU A 49 1.75 -7.50 27.78
N ILE A 50 3.01 -7.86 28.01
CA ILE A 50 3.44 -9.26 28.17
C ILE A 50 3.37 -9.62 29.65
N HIS A 51 2.63 -10.68 29.96
CA HIS A 51 2.41 -11.17 31.31
C HIS A 51 3.53 -12.10 31.77
N LYS A 52 3.71 -12.22 33.09
CA LYS A 52 4.74 -13.11 33.69
C LYS A 52 4.56 -14.59 33.35
N ASN A 53 3.35 -15.02 33.01
CA ASN A 53 3.02 -16.39 32.58
C ASN A 53 3.30 -16.62 31.07
N GLY A 54 3.81 -15.61 30.35
CA GLY A 54 4.11 -15.68 28.92
C GLY A 54 2.94 -15.37 27.98
N THR A 55 1.75 -15.01 28.49
CA THR A 55 0.63 -14.55 27.64
C THR A 55 0.75 -13.05 27.33
N VAL A 56 -0.08 -12.55 26.44
CA VAL A 56 -0.13 -11.13 26.04
C VAL A 56 -1.55 -10.58 26.14
N SER A 57 -1.69 -9.33 26.57
CA SER A 57 -2.91 -8.54 26.39
C SER A 57 -2.69 -7.46 25.35
N LEU A 58 -3.53 -7.41 24.33
CA LEU A 58 -3.65 -6.29 23.40
C LEU A 58 -4.50 -5.19 24.04
N GLN A 59 -4.05 -3.95 23.92
CA GLN A 59 -4.80 -2.77 24.34
C GLN A 59 -5.55 -2.20 23.13
N LEU A 60 -6.84 -1.95 23.30
CA LEU A 60 -7.72 -1.48 22.24
C LEU A 60 -8.42 -0.19 22.67
N ASP A 61 -8.59 0.70 21.71
CA ASP A 61 -9.53 1.82 21.77
C ASP A 61 -10.74 1.46 20.91
N THR A 62 -11.92 1.47 21.50
CA THR A 62 -13.18 1.05 20.88
C THR A 62 -14.25 2.13 21.03
N PRO A 63 -15.36 2.08 20.28
CA PRO A 63 -16.45 3.04 20.43
C PRO A 63 -17.05 3.10 21.84
N ASP A 64 -16.95 2.00 22.60
CA ASP A 64 -17.45 1.88 23.98
C ASP A 64 -16.39 2.28 25.03
N GLY A 65 -15.20 2.68 24.57
CA GLY A 65 -14.04 3.05 25.40
C GLY A 65 -12.88 2.05 25.30
N PRO A 66 -11.88 2.20 26.19
CA PRO A 66 -10.73 1.31 26.24
C PRO A 66 -11.15 -0.14 26.55
N ASP A 67 -10.52 -1.10 25.87
CA ASP A 67 -10.76 -2.52 26.03
C ASP A 67 -9.44 -3.32 25.95
N TYR A 68 -9.47 -4.59 26.35
CA TYR A 68 -8.32 -5.49 26.36
C TYR A 68 -8.68 -6.87 25.82
N GLU A 69 -7.80 -7.42 24.97
CA GLU A 69 -7.95 -8.78 24.45
C GLU A 69 -6.77 -9.64 24.86
N ASN A 70 -7.05 -10.80 25.44
CA ASN A 70 -6.02 -11.72 25.93
C ASN A 70 -5.71 -12.81 24.90
N GLY A 71 -4.42 -13.10 24.72
CA GLY A 71 -3.97 -14.15 23.80
C GLY A 71 -2.67 -14.81 24.26
N THR A 72 -2.34 -15.91 23.60
CA THR A 72 -1.04 -16.58 23.74
C THR A 72 -0.01 -16.07 22.72
N LEU A 73 -0.48 -15.36 21.69
CA LEU A 73 0.32 -14.75 20.62
C LEU A 73 -0.38 -13.47 20.15
N LEU A 74 0.41 -12.43 19.88
CA LEU A 74 -0.02 -11.21 19.22
C LEU A 74 0.82 -10.98 17.95
N VAL A 75 0.15 -10.79 16.82
CA VAL A 75 0.79 -10.41 15.55
C VAL A 75 0.43 -8.97 15.22
N GLY A 76 1.41 -8.07 15.32
CA GLY A 76 1.30 -6.68 14.89
C GLY A 76 1.44 -6.57 13.37
N ALA A 77 0.31 -6.52 12.68
CA ALA A 77 0.20 -6.27 11.23
C ALA A 77 -0.50 -4.93 10.93
N ASP A 78 -0.28 -3.94 11.80
CA ASP A 78 -0.97 -2.64 11.86
C ASP A 78 -0.28 -1.53 11.06
N GLY A 79 0.55 -1.91 10.08
CA GLY A 79 1.09 -1.01 9.07
C GLY A 79 2.27 -0.14 9.53
N ILE A 80 2.68 0.82 8.68
CA ILE A 80 3.87 1.65 8.91
C ILE A 80 3.82 2.52 10.17
N HIS A 81 2.59 2.89 10.58
CA HIS A 81 2.30 3.64 11.81
C HIS A 81 2.04 2.74 13.03
N SER A 82 2.50 1.49 12.98
CA SER A 82 2.22 0.46 13.98
C SER A 82 2.44 0.91 15.43
N ALA A 83 1.37 0.81 16.23
CA ALA A 83 1.41 1.02 17.67
C ALA A 83 2.13 -0.15 18.37
N ILE A 84 2.01 -1.36 17.82
CA ILE A 84 2.70 -2.55 18.35
C ILE A 84 4.22 -2.41 18.17
N ARG A 85 4.68 -1.94 17.01
CA ARG A 85 6.10 -1.62 16.78
C ARG A 85 6.57 -0.50 17.72
N ALA A 86 5.74 0.51 17.99
CA ALA A 86 6.08 1.58 18.92
C ALA A 86 6.21 1.11 20.37
N ALA A 87 5.36 0.17 20.81
CA ALA A 87 5.49 -0.47 22.11
C ALA A 87 6.77 -1.33 22.21
N MET A 88 7.10 -2.10 21.17
CA MET A 88 8.32 -2.93 21.13
C MET A 88 9.62 -2.09 21.03
N PHE A 89 9.58 -0.98 20.30
CA PHE A 89 10.72 -0.07 20.12
C PHE A 89 10.36 1.38 20.47
N PRO A 90 10.24 1.75 21.77
CA PRO A 90 9.84 3.09 22.18
C PRO A 90 10.81 4.21 21.77
N ARG A 91 12.06 3.85 21.45
CA ARG A 91 13.12 4.78 21.03
C ARG A 91 13.44 4.71 19.53
N GLN A 92 12.60 4.06 18.75
CA GLN A 92 12.80 4.00 17.30
C GLN A 92 12.79 5.40 16.67
N PRO A 93 13.53 5.61 15.57
CA PRO A 93 13.47 6.86 14.84
C PRO A 93 12.06 7.12 14.26
N PRO A 94 11.75 8.39 13.94
CA PRO A 94 10.53 8.73 13.23
C PRO A 94 10.51 8.10 11.83
N ILE A 95 9.37 8.20 11.16
CA ILE A 95 9.24 7.82 9.76
C ILE A 95 10.12 8.75 8.92
N HIS A 96 10.86 8.16 7.98
CA HIS A 96 11.69 8.87 7.02
C HIS A 96 10.87 9.31 5.82
N TRP A 97 11.03 10.56 5.44
CA TRP A 97 10.50 11.08 4.18
C TRP A 97 11.55 10.91 3.07
N GLY A 98 11.17 10.22 2.00
CA GLY A 98 12.01 9.86 0.86
C GLY A 98 12.06 10.92 -0.24
N GLY A 99 11.58 12.14 0.01
CA GLY A 99 11.71 13.24 -0.95
C GLY A 99 10.63 13.30 -2.03
N ALA A 100 9.75 12.31 -2.14
CA ALA A 100 8.78 12.24 -3.24
C ALA A 100 7.33 12.25 -2.77
N ILE A 101 6.46 12.82 -3.60
CA ILE A 101 5.01 12.71 -3.49
C ILE A 101 4.52 11.89 -4.67
N MET A 102 3.64 10.94 -4.38
CA MET A 102 3.00 10.07 -5.36
C MET A 102 1.50 10.29 -5.36
N TRP A 103 0.94 10.58 -6.53
CA TRP A 103 -0.50 10.54 -6.77
C TRP A 103 -0.85 9.23 -7.46
N ARG A 104 -1.91 8.59 -6.99
CA ARG A 104 -2.34 7.27 -7.46
C ARG A 104 -3.80 7.31 -7.81
N GLY A 105 -4.14 6.75 -8.95
CA GLY A 105 -5.51 6.62 -9.40
C GLY A 105 -5.67 5.46 -10.35
N THR A 106 -6.93 5.22 -10.70
CA THR A 106 -7.31 4.24 -11.70
C THR A 106 -8.24 4.88 -12.70
N SER A 107 -8.05 4.58 -13.98
CA SER A 107 -8.86 5.14 -15.07
C SER A 107 -9.25 4.03 -16.05
N MET A 108 -10.42 4.14 -16.67
CA MET A 108 -10.80 3.25 -17.76
C MET A 108 -10.09 3.69 -19.04
N ALA A 109 -9.16 2.88 -19.54
CA ALA A 109 -8.40 3.20 -20.74
C ALA A 109 -7.98 1.93 -21.51
N ARG A 110 -7.57 2.10 -22.76
CA ARG A 110 -7.03 0.98 -23.56
C ARG A 110 -5.65 0.59 -23.01
N PRO A 111 -5.37 -0.71 -22.80
CA PRO A 111 -4.03 -1.15 -22.41
C PRO A 111 -2.96 -0.69 -23.41
N ILE A 112 -1.84 -0.20 -22.88
CA ILE A 112 -0.73 0.32 -23.67
C ILE A 112 0.11 -0.87 -24.17
N ARG A 113 0.34 -0.97 -25.49
CA ARG A 113 1.14 -2.02 -26.17
C ARG A 113 0.56 -3.44 -26.05
N THR A 114 0.56 -4.02 -24.85
CA THR A 114 -0.02 -5.35 -24.57
C THR A 114 -1.03 -5.26 -23.44
N LYS A 115 -1.82 -6.33 -23.28
CA LYS A 115 -2.80 -6.46 -22.19
C LYS A 115 -2.21 -6.50 -20.78
N SER A 116 -0.88 -6.56 -20.58
CA SER A 116 -0.27 -6.39 -19.25
C SER A 116 1.11 -5.71 -19.26
N SER A 117 1.35 -4.86 -20.26
CA SER A 117 2.54 -4.02 -20.26
C SER A 117 2.61 -3.16 -19.01
N PHE A 118 3.81 -3.09 -18.42
CA PHE A 118 4.12 -2.23 -17.29
C PHE A 118 5.04 -1.13 -17.81
N VAL A 119 4.55 0.10 -17.79
CA VAL A 119 5.19 1.24 -18.44
C VAL A 119 5.71 2.17 -17.37
N GLY A 120 7.03 2.40 -17.36
CA GLY A 120 7.68 3.45 -16.57
C GLY A 120 8.17 4.55 -17.50
N LEU A 121 7.83 5.81 -17.18
CA LEU A 121 8.18 6.99 -17.98
C LEU A 121 8.75 8.08 -17.08
N GLY A 122 9.65 8.90 -17.63
CA GLY A 122 10.23 10.05 -16.95
C GLY A 122 11.66 9.83 -16.45
N ASN A 123 12.02 10.56 -15.41
CA ASN A 123 13.36 10.60 -14.82
C ASN A 123 13.29 10.51 -13.29
N HIS A 124 14.44 10.69 -12.62
CA HIS A 124 14.55 10.58 -11.17
C HIS A 124 13.76 11.64 -10.38
N ARG A 125 13.44 12.81 -10.98
CA ARG A 125 12.67 13.89 -10.35
C ARG A 125 11.18 13.84 -10.65
N GLN A 126 10.81 13.26 -11.78
CA GLN A 126 9.43 13.22 -12.23
C GLN A 126 9.20 11.98 -13.07
N ARG A 127 8.28 11.12 -12.63
CA ARG A 127 8.01 9.85 -13.32
C ARG A 127 6.57 9.42 -13.20
N MET A 128 6.17 8.53 -14.10
CA MET A 128 4.88 7.86 -14.05
C MET A 128 5.04 6.37 -14.27
N VAL A 129 4.24 5.58 -13.56
CA VAL A 129 4.12 4.14 -13.73
C VAL A 129 2.68 3.83 -14.12
N ILE A 130 2.48 3.05 -15.19
CA ILE A 130 1.16 2.77 -15.76
C ILE A 130 1.06 1.28 -16.10
N TYR A 131 0.01 0.61 -15.63
CA TYR A 131 -0.26 -0.80 -15.96
C TYR A 131 -1.73 -1.17 -15.76
N PRO A 132 -2.28 -2.11 -16.57
CA PRO A 132 -3.64 -2.60 -16.39
C PRO A 132 -3.75 -3.49 -15.14
N ILE A 133 -4.90 -3.40 -14.46
CA ILE A 133 -5.26 -4.19 -13.27
C ILE A 133 -6.58 -4.97 -13.46
N SER A 134 -7.20 -4.88 -14.64
CA SER A 134 -8.31 -5.73 -15.07
C SER A 134 -8.04 -6.29 -16.47
N GLU A 135 -8.79 -7.32 -16.85
CA GLU A 135 -8.91 -7.68 -18.27
C GLU A 135 -9.62 -6.55 -19.03
N ALA A 136 -9.34 -6.44 -20.32
CA ALA A 136 -10.03 -5.50 -21.19
C ALA A 136 -11.44 -6.01 -21.50
N ASP A 137 -12.44 -5.13 -21.41
CA ASP A 137 -13.79 -5.42 -21.83
C ASP A 137 -13.82 -5.72 -23.34
N PRO A 138 -14.46 -6.82 -23.78
CA PRO A 138 -14.39 -7.26 -25.18
C PRO A 138 -15.13 -6.35 -26.16
N ASN A 139 -16.05 -5.51 -25.68
CA ASN A 139 -16.87 -4.64 -26.53
C ASN A 139 -16.22 -3.27 -26.72
N THR A 140 -15.70 -2.70 -25.63
CA THR A 140 -15.10 -1.36 -25.60
C THR A 140 -13.59 -1.42 -25.80
N GLY A 141 -12.94 -2.50 -25.38
CA GLY A 141 -11.48 -2.66 -25.31
C GLY A 141 -10.84 -1.86 -24.18
N LEU A 142 -11.62 -1.35 -23.23
CA LEU A 142 -11.11 -0.63 -22.06
C LEU A 142 -10.83 -1.60 -20.92
N ALA A 143 -9.76 -1.33 -20.18
CA ALA A 143 -9.43 -1.98 -18.93
C ALA A 143 -9.30 -0.93 -17.84
N LEU A 144 -9.40 -1.35 -16.58
CA LEU A 144 -9.03 -0.52 -15.45
C LEU A 144 -7.49 -0.42 -15.44
N ILE A 145 -6.99 0.79 -15.66
CA ILE A 145 -5.55 1.09 -15.71
C ILE A 145 -5.17 1.75 -14.39
N ASN A 146 -4.24 1.14 -13.66
CA ASN A 146 -3.57 1.77 -12.54
C ASN A 146 -2.49 2.71 -13.05
N TRP A 147 -2.41 3.89 -12.47
CA TRP A 147 -1.30 4.80 -12.67
C TRP A 147 -0.79 5.39 -11.35
N ILE A 148 0.50 5.68 -11.33
CA ILE A 148 1.19 6.35 -10.23
C ILE A 148 2.00 7.48 -10.86
N ALA A 149 1.66 8.72 -10.52
CA ALA A 149 2.37 9.92 -10.95
C ALA A 149 3.21 10.41 -9.78
N GLU A 150 4.50 10.65 -9.99
CA GLU A 150 5.44 10.98 -8.92
C GLU A 150 6.27 12.22 -9.26
N VAL A 151 6.42 13.09 -8.26
CA VAL A 151 7.36 14.23 -8.28
C VAL A 151 8.23 14.18 -7.03
N THR A 152 9.53 14.35 -7.22
CA THR A 152 10.53 14.45 -6.16
C THR A 152 10.81 15.94 -5.88
N TYR A 153 10.70 16.31 -4.61
CA TYR A 153 10.96 17.62 -4.05
C TYR A 153 12.29 17.61 -3.31
N ASP A 154 13.07 18.69 -3.46
CA ASP A 154 14.34 18.84 -2.74
C ASP A 154 14.14 19.30 -1.29
N ASP A 155 12.99 19.93 -0.98
CA ASP A 155 12.70 20.52 0.34
C ASP A 155 12.07 19.49 1.30
N PRO A 156 12.77 19.11 2.39
CA PRO A 156 12.27 18.23 3.45
C PRO A 156 10.93 18.63 4.05
N SER A 157 10.66 19.93 4.18
CA SER A 157 9.45 20.44 4.82
C SER A 157 8.19 20.28 3.97
N THR A 158 8.33 19.89 2.70
CA THR A 158 7.19 19.65 1.80
C THR A 158 6.23 18.61 2.38
N HIS A 159 6.72 17.64 3.18
CA HIS A 159 5.87 16.62 3.79
C HIS A 159 4.87 17.17 4.83
N ASP A 160 5.15 18.32 5.46
CA ASP A 160 4.30 18.87 6.54
C ASP A 160 2.91 19.29 6.02
N ASN A 161 2.78 19.50 4.72
CA ASN A 161 1.53 19.86 4.05
C ASN A 161 0.86 18.68 3.31
N VAL A 162 1.46 17.48 3.36
CA VAL A 162 1.00 16.31 2.60
C VAL A 162 0.11 15.43 3.47
N GLY A 163 -1.10 15.18 2.99
CA GLY A 163 -2.04 14.29 3.68
C GLY A 163 -1.68 12.82 3.45
N TRP A 164 -1.71 12.02 4.51
CA TRP A 164 -1.53 10.57 4.42
C TRP A 164 -2.72 9.89 3.76
N PHE A 165 -2.51 9.18 2.64
CA PHE A 165 -3.58 8.51 1.89
C PHE A 165 -4.81 9.40 1.71
N ARG A 166 -4.56 10.68 1.39
CA ARG A 166 -5.62 11.68 1.30
C ARG A 166 -6.14 11.73 -0.13
N ARG A 167 -7.46 11.76 -0.28
CA ARG A 167 -8.09 12.10 -1.57
C ARG A 167 -7.73 13.54 -1.94
N VAL A 168 -7.24 13.74 -3.17
CA VAL A 168 -6.87 15.06 -3.69
C VAL A 168 -7.54 15.33 -5.02
N GLU A 169 -7.75 16.62 -5.30
CA GLU A 169 -8.21 17.09 -6.60
C GLU A 169 -7.08 16.98 -7.63
N ILE A 170 -7.44 16.62 -8.86
CA ILE A 170 -6.50 16.40 -9.97
C ILE A 170 -5.73 17.69 -10.29
N GLU A 171 -6.42 18.83 -10.21
CA GLU A 171 -5.89 20.17 -10.49
C GLU A 171 -4.68 20.53 -9.60
N ASN A 172 -4.57 19.91 -8.42
CA ASN A 172 -3.48 20.18 -7.48
C ASN A 172 -2.11 19.73 -8.02
N PHE A 173 -2.07 18.73 -8.91
CA PHE A 173 -0.80 18.14 -9.36
C PHE A 173 -0.69 17.91 -10.87
N ILE A 174 -1.81 17.90 -11.61
CA ILE A 174 -1.80 17.59 -13.05
C ILE A 174 -0.89 18.53 -13.87
N HIS A 175 -0.69 19.76 -13.41
CA HIS A 175 0.20 20.76 -14.03
C HIS A 175 1.63 20.26 -14.22
N HIS A 176 2.10 19.30 -13.41
CA HIS A 176 3.40 18.67 -13.63
C HIS A 176 3.42 17.83 -14.92
N PHE A 177 2.29 17.24 -15.31
CA PHE A 177 2.19 16.23 -16.37
C PHE A 177 1.44 16.71 -17.62
N GLU A 178 1.05 17.99 -17.72
CA GLU A 178 0.29 18.54 -18.86
C GLU A 178 1.00 18.35 -20.21
N ASP A 179 2.33 18.41 -20.22
CA ASP A 179 3.14 18.26 -21.44
C ASP A 179 3.43 16.78 -21.80
N TRP A 180 2.90 15.82 -21.04
CA TRP A 180 3.17 14.38 -21.23
C TRP A 180 2.23 13.75 -22.26
N THR A 181 2.23 14.32 -23.46
CA THR A 181 1.44 13.83 -24.59
C THR A 181 2.35 13.24 -25.65
N TYR A 182 2.19 11.95 -25.89
CA TYR A 182 2.92 11.15 -26.86
C TYR A 182 1.95 10.64 -27.94
N ASP A 183 2.47 10.19 -29.08
CA ASP A 183 1.70 9.60 -30.17
C ASP A 183 0.88 8.35 -29.75
N TRP A 184 1.24 7.73 -28.62
CA TRP A 184 0.62 6.51 -28.11
C TRP A 184 0.05 6.63 -26.69
N LEU A 185 0.17 7.79 -26.04
CA LEU A 185 -0.28 8.01 -24.67
C LEU A 185 -0.55 9.49 -24.42
N ASP A 186 -1.76 9.79 -23.97
CA ASP A 186 -2.16 11.10 -23.46
C ASP A 186 -2.29 10.99 -21.94
N VAL A 187 -1.24 11.41 -21.21
CA VAL A 187 -1.20 11.32 -19.75
C VAL A 187 -2.24 12.25 -19.10
N PRO A 188 -2.40 13.52 -19.50
CA PRO A 188 -3.42 14.38 -18.93
C PRO A 188 -4.84 13.81 -19.10
N ALA A 189 -5.18 13.27 -20.27
CA ALA A 189 -6.48 12.63 -20.48
C ALA A 189 -6.66 11.39 -19.60
N LEU A 190 -5.62 10.55 -19.46
CA LEU A 190 -5.66 9.38 -18.59
C LEU A 190 -5.90 9.78 -17.12
N ILE A 191 -5.20 10.80 -16.62
CA ILE A 191 -5.34 11.26 -15.23
C ILE A 191 -6.74 11.85 -15.01
N ARG A 192 -7.24 12.68 -15.93
CA ARG A 192 -8.57 13.32 -15.83
C ARG A 192 -9.74 12.34 -15.82
N GLU A 193 -9.55 11.14 -16.37
CA GLU A 193 -10.57 10.07 -16.36
C GLU A 193 -10.68 9.36 -14.99
N ALA A 194 -9.76 9.62 -14.04
CA ALA A 194 -9.82 8.99 -12.74
C ALA A 194 -10.93 9.58 -11.87
N GLU A 195 -11.79 8.73 -11.30
CA GLU A 195 -12.84 9.16 -10.37
C GLU A 195 -12.29 9.59 -9.00
N GLU A 196 -11.25 8.89 -8.54
CA GLU A 196 -10.61 9.13 -7.26
C GLU A 196 -9.10 9.08 -7.40
N VAL A 197 -8.43 10.08 -6.80
CA VAL A 197 -6.97 10.16 -6.75
C VAL A 197 -6.52 10.35 -5.31
N PHE A 198 -5.51 9.58 -4.93
CA PHE A 198 -4.93 9.61 -3.60
C PHE A 198 -3.48 10.07 -3.63
N GLU A 199 -3.15 11.00 -2.75
CA GLU A 199 -1.80 11.47 -2.51
C GLU A 199 -1.12 10.66 -1.41
N ASN A 200 0.14 10.32 -1.64
CA ASN A 200 0.96 9.58 -0.69
C ASN A 200 2.41 10.08 -0.71
N PRO A 201 2.96 10.49 0.44
CA PRO A 201 4.38 10.74 0.53
C PRO A 201 5.15 9.40 0.41
N MET A 202 6.30 9.44 -0.25
CA MET A 202 7.23 8.32 -0.28
C MET A 202 7.92 8.24 1.07
N ILE A 203 7.62 7.20 1.84
CA ILE A 203 8.10 7.08 3.21
C ILE A 203 8.61 5.69 3.52
N ASP A 204 9.49 5.62 4.51
CA ASP A 204 10.09 4.38 4.98
C ASP A 204 10.48 4.53 6.46
N ARG A 205 11.00 3.46 7.08
CA ARG A 205 11.57 3.48 8.42
C ARG A 205 12.84 2.65 8.43
N ASP A 206 13.77 3.04 9.30
CA ASP A 206 14.97 2.22 9.50
C ASP A 206 14.61 0.78 9.93
N PRO A 207 15.39 -0.22 9.48
CA PRO A 207 15.24 -1.59 9.92
C PRO A 207 15.36 -1.70 11.45
N ILE A 208 14.50 -2.54 12.01
CA ILE A 208 14.53 -2.90 13.43
C ILE A 208 15.38 -4.16 13.63
N SER A 209 16.02 -4.28 14.79
CA SER A 209 16.98 -5.36 15.08
C SER A 209 16.37 -6.76 15.22
N HIS A 210 15.08 -6.84 15.52
CA HIS A 210 14.32 -8.07 15.65
C HIS A 210 12.84 -7.78 15.40
N TRP A 211 12.08 -8.81 15.00
CA TRP A 211 10.64 -8.69 14.73
C TRP A 211 9.77 -9.36 15.79
N ALA A 212 10.37 -9.94 16.83
CA ALA A 212 9.63 -10.65 17.86
C ALA A 212 10.21 -10.40 19.27
N GLU A 213 9.31 -10.28 20.25
CA GLU A 213 9.60 -10.16 21.66
C GLU A 213 8.60 -11.03 22.44
N GLY A 214 9.08 -12.15 22.99
CA GLY A 214 8.21 -13.10 23.71
C GLY A 214 7.03 -13.57 22.85
N PRO A 215 5.77 -13.43 23.31
CA PRO A 215 4.57 -13.81 22.56
C PRO A 215 4.11 -12.74 21.54
N VAL A 216 4.95 -11.77 21.17
CA VAL A 216 4.59 -10.70 20.23
C VAL A 216 5.50 -10.75 19.01
N ALA A 217 4.93 -10.67 17.81
CA ALA A 217 5.66 -10.60 16.55
C ALA A 217 5.10 -9.49 15.64
N LEU A 218 5.95 -8.87 14.84
CA LEU A 218 5.59 -7.87 13.82
C LEU A 218 5.58 -8.53 12.43
N LEU A 219 4.65 -8.11 11.57
CA LEU A 219 4.54 -8.59 10.18
C LEU A 219 4.18 -7.45 9.22
N GLY A 220 4.63 -7.56 7.97
CA GLY A 220 4.30 -6.58 6.93
C GLY A 220 4.96 -5.22 7.21
N ASP A 221 4.29 -4.14 6.84
CA ASP A 221 4.82 -2.76 7.01
C ASP A 221 5.05 -2.39 8.49
N ALA A 222 4.47 -3.13 9.44
CA ALA A 222 4.79 -2.96 10.85
C ALA A 222 6.22 -3.43 11.17
N ALA A 223 6.79 -4.39 10.42
CA ALA A 223 8.14 -4.90 10.62
C ALA A 223 9.13 -4.34 9.59
N HIS A 224 8.73 -4.33 8.32
CA HIS A 224 9.58 -4.03 7.17
C HIS A 224 8.83 -3.13 6.17
N PRO A 225 8.51 -1.89 6.54
CA PRO A 225 8.01 -0.94 5.56
C PRO A 225 9.03 -0.79 4.42
N MET A 226 8.53 -0.54 3.21
CA MET A 226 9.38 -0.40 2.04
C MET A 226 8.88 0.74 1.16
N TYR A 227 9.81 1.45 0.51
CA TYR A 227 9.43 2.30 -0.60
C TYR A 227 8.70 1.49 -1.68
N PRO A 228 7.59 2.00 -2.23
CA PRO A 228 6.76 1.25 -3.16
C PRO A 228 7.37 1.07 -4.55
N THR A 229 8.61 1.54 -4.77
CA THR A 229 9.32 1.48 -6.05
C THR A 229 9.65 0.06 -6.50
N GLY A 230 9.81 -0.89 -5.57
CA GLY A 230 10.08 -2.29 -5.88
C GLY A 230 8.85 -3.17 -6.10
N SER A 231 7.64 -2.68 -5.84
CA SER A 231 6.38 -3.48 -5.87
C SER A 231 6.40 -4.78 -5.04
N ASN A 232 7.29 -4.87 -4.05
CA ASN A 232 7.53 -6.10 -3.29
C ASN A 232 6.91 -6.13 -1.90
N GLY A 233 6.48 -4.99 -1.34
CA GLY A 233 6.01 -4.92 0.06
C GLY A 233 4.88 -5.91 0.37
N ALA A 234 3.84 -5.93 -0.47
CA ALA A 234 2.74 -6.88 -0.30
C ALA A 234 3.17 -8.35 -0.45
N SER A 235 4.08 -8.64 -1.38
CA SER A 235 4.60 -9.99 -1.58
C SER A 235 5.42 -10.47 -0.38
N GLN A 236 6.25 -9.61 0.21
CA GLN A 236 7.02 -9.93 1.42
C GLN A 236 6.14 -10.14 2.65
N ALA A 237 4.96 -9.50 2.70
CA ALA A 237 4.00 -9.74 3.78
C ALA A 237 3.22 -11.05 3.64
N ILE A 238 3.09 -11.58 2.41
CA ILE A 238 2.29 -12.76 2.09
C ILE A 238 3.12 -14.05 2.09
N VAL A 239 4.36 -13.98 1.60
CA VAL A 239 5.25 -15.14 1.36
C VAL A 239 6.23 -15.30 2.52
#